data_AF-F3KS74-F1
#
_entry.id   AF-F3KS74-F1
#
_cell.length_a   1.000
_cell.length_b   1.000
_cell.length_c   1.000
_cell.angle_alpha   90.00
_cell.angle_beta   90.00
_cell.angle_gamma   90.00
#
_symmetry.space_group_name_H-M   'P 1'
#
loop_
_entity.id
_entity.type
_entity.pdbx_description
1 polymer ?
#
loop_
_entity_poly.entity_id
_entity_poly.type
_entity_poly.pdbx_seq_one_letter_code
_entity_poly.pdbx_strand_id
1 'polypeptide(L)'
;MQFPWSWLAGFKPTQPRVSGRELTLSVVGAALGLLGSAALSHLILGEINPWFIAPMGASTVLLFAAPASPLAQPWPMLAGNLVSAAVGVACMHAFGHGVLAAGLAGAGAIAAMFALRCLHPPGGAVALTAVLGGPAIAELGWRYVLWPAGLNSLLLLALALLYSALVRRPYPHRPAPHPHGTTDPLPSARLGFNRADLDAALTSQGHLLDIARDDLEQVLVRAQLQASRRQFGDLLCEDIMSRDVVAARPRDGVDDAWAQLITHKVKALPVVRDDKTLAGIVSLHDFFLAQSAPDPRKLPVMNTARHVQDIMTRRVRVARPGQPLVELVELFSDGGLHHLPVVDEALRVVGMITQSDVVAALFKASHRPLAPAPSHPAP
;
A
#
# COMPACT_ATOMS: atom_id res chain seq x y z
N MET A 1 39.88 21.95 -21.33
CA MET A 1 39.22 20.90 -20.54
C MET A 1 38.41 21.58 -19.45
N GLN A 2 37.11 21.77 -19.65
CA GLN A 2 36.21 22.29 -18.62
C GLN A 2 35.75 21.08 -17.77
N PHE A 3 36.19 21.00 -16.52
CA PHE A 3 35.65 20.02 -15.57
C PHE A 3 34.15 20.30 -15.39
N PRO A 4 33.26 19.29 -15.55
CA PRO A 4 31.83 19.52 -15.45
C PRO A 4 31.45 19.62 -13.97
N TRP A 5 31.40 20.83 -13.43
CA TRP A 5 30.84 21.12 -12.10
C TRP A 5 29.37 20.64 -11.95
N SER A 6 28.70 20.27 -13.06
CA SER A 6 27.41 19.59 -13.07
C SER A 6 27.44 18.21 -12.42
N TRP A 7 28.56 17.50 -12.42
CA TRP A 7 28.71 16.24 -11.66
C TRP A 7 28.60 16.49 -10.15
N LEU A 8 29.15 17.61 -9.67
CA LEU A 8 29.04 18.02 -8.27
C LEU A 8 27.60 18.39 -7.88
N ALA A 9 26.75 18.77 -8.83
CA ALA A 9 25.32 18.98 -8.57
C ALA A 9 24.61 17.69 -8.15
N GLY A 10 25.13 16.51 -8.51
CA GLY A 10 24.63 15.21 -8.05
C GLY A 10 24.85 14.92 -6.57
N PHE A 11 25.71 15.69 -5.88
CA PHE A 11 25.89 15.59 -4.42
C PHE A 11 24.79 16.31 -3.64
N LYS A 12 23.96 17.13 -4.31
CA LYS A 12 22.79 17.72 -3.68
C LYS A 12 21.73 16.63 -3.49
N PRO A 13 21.24 16.41 -2.26
CA PRO A 13 20.27 15.36 -2.01
C PRO A 13 18.97 15.66 -2.75
N THR A 14 18.52 14.72 -3.56
CA THR A 14 17.21 14.71 -4.22
C THR A 14 16.15 13.99 -3.39
N GLN A 15 16.43 13.76 -2.10
CA GLN A 15 15.55 12.97 -1.25
C GLN A 15 14.15 13.59 -1.16
N PRO A 16 13.10 12.76 -1.23
CA PRO A 16 11.73 13.24 -1.14
C PRO A 16 11.51 13.98 0.18
N ARG A 17 10.70 15.05 0.14
CA ARG A 17 10.34 15.81 1.34
C ARG A 17 9.48 14.93 2.25
N VAL A 18 10.07 14.45 3.34
CA VAL A 18 9.36 13.73 4.40
C VAL A 18 8.55 14.73 5.23
N SER A 19 7.32 14.40 5.59
CA SER A 19 6.51 15.28 6.45
C SER A 19 7.13 15.42 7.84
N GLY A 20 6.98 16.58 8.49
CA GLY A 20 7.53 16.78 9.85
C GLY A 20 7.01 15.76 10.87
N ARG A 21 5.73 15.37 10.72
CA ARG A 21 5.14 14.27 11.50
C ARG A 21 5.87 12.95 11.27
N GLU A 22 6.13 12.59 10.02
CA GLU A 22 6.83 11.34 9.73
C GLU A 22 8.27 11.33 10.24
N LEU A 23 8.97 12.47 10.14
CA LEU A 23 10.32 12.63 10.68
C LEU A 23 10.33 12.39 12.21
N THR A 24 9.43 13.05 12.95
CA THR A 24 9.35 12.86 14.41
C THR A 24 9.03 11.42 14.78
N LEU A 25 8.10 10.78 14.08
CA LEU A 25 7.79 9.36 14.29
C LEU A 25 8.98 8.45 13.99
N SER A 26 9.75 8.73 12.94
CA SER A 26 10.93 7.91 12.61
C SER A 26 12.04 8.04 13.65
N VAL A 27 12.31 9.26 14.14
CA VAL A 27 13.32 9.53 15.17
C VAL A 27 12.93 8.90 16.52
N VAL A 28 11.68 9.10 16.96
CA VAL A 28 11.17 8.52 18.20
C VAL A 28 11.19 7.00 18.13
N GLY A 29 10.73 6.41 17.01
CA GLY A 29 10.78 4.97 16.79
C GLY A 29 12.20 4.42 16.85
N ALA A 30 13.15 5.07 16.18
CA ALA A 30 14.56 4.66 16.21
C ALA A 30 15.16 4.71 17.61
N ALA A 31 14.89 5.77 18.38
CA ALA A 31 15.36 5.89 19.76
C ALA A 31 14.77 4.79 20.65
N LEU A 32 13.46 4.55 20.56
CA LEU A 32 12.79 3.48 21.32
C LEU A 32 13.28 2.09 20.91
N GLY A 33 13.51 1.86 19.62
CA GLY A 33 14.06 0.59 19.12
C GLY A 33 15.46 0.30 19.65
N LEU A 34 16.38 1.26 19.55
CA LEU A 34 17.75 1.12 20.04
C LEU A 34 17.82 1.00 21.56
N LEU A 35 17.19 1.93 22.29
CA LEU A 35 17.21 1.91 23.76
C LEU A 35 16.48 0.69 24.30
N GLY A 36 15.33 0.33 23.71
CA GLY A 36 14.55 -0.84 24.11
C GLY A 36 15.30 -2.15 23.86
N SER A 37 15.91 -2.31 22.68
CA SER A 37 16.69 -3.51 22.38
C SER A 37 17.95 -3.61 23.25
N ALA A 38 18.67 -2.51 23.47
CA ALA A 38 19.82 -2.48 24.36
C ALA A 38 19.45 -2.81 25.82
N ALA A 39 18.40 -2.20 26.36
CA ALA A 39 17.93 -2.45 27.72
C ALA A 39 17.46 -3.90 27.90
N LEU A 40 16.73 -4.45 26.93
CA LEU A 40 16.23 -5.82 27.00
C LEU A 40 17.36 -6.84 26.83
N SER A 41 18.32 -6.59 25.95
CA SER A 41 19.54 -7.41 25.83
C SER A 41 20.33 -7.42 27.14
N HIS A 42 20.51 -6.27 27.79
CA HIS A 42 21.15 -6.17 29.12
C HIS A 42 20.38 -6.97 30.19
N LEU A 43 19.04 -6.87 30.22
CA LEU A 43 18.23 -7.63 31.17
C LEU A 43 18.33 -9.15 30.98
N ILE A 44 18.45 -9.62 29.73
CA ILE A 44 18.53 -11.06 29.41
C ILE A 44 19.94 -11.61 29.62
N LEU A 45 20.98 -10.83 29.29
CA LEU A 45 22.35 -11.32 29.14
C LEU A 45 23.35 -10.71 30.15
N GLY A 46 22.93 -9.77 30.98
CA GLY A 46 23.78 -9.06 31.92
C GLY A 46 24.46 -7.86 31.27
N GLU A 47 25.77 -7.93 31.02
CA GLU A 47 26.52 -6.77 30.52
C GLU A 47 26.09 -6.32 29.10
N ILE A 48 26.54 -5.13 28.65
CA ILE A 48 26.21 -4.59 27.33
C ILE A 48 27.14 -5.13 26.24
N ASN A 49 28.39 -5.44 26.59
CA ASN A 49 29.44 -5.91 25.68
C ASN A 49 29.63 -7.42 25.88
N PRO A 50 29.61 -8.28 24.85
CA PRO A 50 29.52 -8.01 23.40
C PRO A 50 28.08 -8.05 22.84
N TRP A 51 27.09 -7.92 23.70
CA TRP A 51 25.71 -8.25 23.39
C TRP A 51 24.97 -7.19 22.60
N PHE A 52 25.53 -5.99 22.37
CA PHE A 52 24.95 -4.98 21.49
C PHE A 52 25.96 -4.59 20.39
N ILE A 53 25.72 -5.04 19.16
CA ILE A 53 26.65 -4.85 18.05
C ILE A 53 26.32 -3.58 17.25
N ALA A 54 27.35 -2.84 16.83
CA ALA A 54 27.20 -1.60 16.07
C ALA A 54 26.27 -1.68 14.83
N PRO A 55 26.22 -2.80 14.06
CA PRO A 55 25.28 -2.94 12.94
C PRO A 55 23.80 -2.72 13.28
N MET A 56 23.39 -2.90 14.54
CA MET A 56 22.01 -2.65 14.99
C MET A 56 21.58 -1.19 14.81
N GLY A 57 22.54 -0.25 14.87
CA GLY A 57 22.30 1.16 14.54
C GLY A 57 21.78 1.33 13.11
N ALA A 58 22.43 0.69 12.13
CA ALA A 58 22.03 0.78 10.73
C ALA A 58 20.71 0.03 10.45
N SER A 59 20.49 -1.12 11.09
CA SER A 59 19.19 -1.82 11.00
C SER A 59 18.03 -0.99 11.55
N THR A 60 18.27 -0.23 12.62
CA THR A 60 17.28 0.70 13.18
C THR A 60 16.89 1.78 12.19
N VAL A 61 17.87 2.38 11.49
CA VAL A 61 17.58 3.39 10.48
C VAL A 61 16.65 2.82 9.40
N LEU A 62 16.92 1.61 8.90
CA LEU A 62 16.05 0.98 7.91
C LEU A 62 14.64 0.71 8.46
N LEU A 63 14.52 0.13 9.66
CA LEU A 63 13.22 -0.25 10.23
C LEU A 63 12.31 0.93 10.58
N PHE A 64 12.88 2.07 11.00
CA PHE A 64 12.09 3.19 11.49
C PHE A 64 12.06 4.40 10.55
N ALA A 65 13.13 4.64 9.79
CA ALA A 65 13.22 5.75 8.85
C ALA A 65 12.82 5.36 7.42
N ALA A 66 13.03 4.10 7.01
CA ALA A 66 12.68 3.59 5.69
C ALA A 66 11.89 2.26 5.74
N PRO A 67 10.79 2.16 6.51
CA PRO A 67 10.06 0.90 6.71
C PRO A 67 9.43 0.32 5.42
N ALA A 68 9.26 1.17 4.39
CA ALA A 68 8.78 0.76 3.07
C ALA A 68 9.85 0.11 2.19
N SER A 69 11.13 0.23 2.55
CA SER A 69 12.19 -0.44 1.82
C SER A 69 11.99 -1.97 1.89
N PRO A 70 12.13 -2.69 0.76
CA PRO A 70 12.21 -4.15 0.76
C PRO A 70 13.29 -4.67 1.71
N LEU A 71 14.40 -3.94 1.86
CA LEU A 71 15.56 -4.31 2.68
C LEU A 71 15.26 -4.19 4.19
N ALA A 72 14.20 -3.48 4.56
CA ALA A 72 13.70 -3.34 5.92
C ALA A 72 12.62 -4.38 6.27
N GLN A 73 12.16 -5.20 5.32
CA GLN A 73 11.13 -6.21 5.60
C GLN A 73 11.66 -7.30 6.56
N PRO A 74 10.77 -7.98 7.31
CA PRO A 74 11.17 -8.93 8.35
C PRO A 74 12.15 -10.03 7.87
N TRP A 75 11.94 -10.56 6.67
CA TRP A 75 12.79 -11.62 6.13
C TRP A 75 14.22 -11.13 5.82
N PRO A 76 14.44 -10.10 4.99
CA PRO A 76 15.78 -9.51 4.83
C PRO A 76 16.45 -9.12 6.14
N MET A 77 15.75 -8.40 7.03
CA MET A 77 16.30 -7.97 8.33
C MET A 77 16.83 -9.15 9.17
N LEU A 78 15.99 -10.16 9.41
CA LEU A 78 16.35 -11.27 10.30
C LEU A 78 17.31 -12.26 9.62
N ALA A 79 16.95 -12.77 8.44
CA ALA A 79 17.75 -13.76 7.74
C ALA A 79 19.07 -13.17 7.23
N GLY A 80 19.08 -11.91 6.79
CA GLY A 80 20.28 -11.23 6.32
C GLY A 80 21.34 -11.10 7.40
N ASN A 81 20.95 -10.71 8.63
CA ASN A 81 21.88 -10.64 9.76
C ASN A 81 22.38 -12.03 10.18
N LEU A 82 21.50 -13.04 10.25
CA LEU A 82 21.88 -14.41 10.65
C LEU A 82 22.83 -15.07 9.65
N VAL A 83 22.52 -14.98 8.35
CA VAL A 83 23.37 -15.52 7.28
C VAL A 83 24.73 -14.81 7.27
N SER A 84 24.72 -13.48 7.39
CA SER A 84 25.96 -12.71 7.41
C SER A 84 26.83 -13.04 8.62
N ALA A 85 26.22 -13.23 9.80
CA ALA A 85 26.94 -13.68 11.00
C ALA A 85 27.57 -15.06 10.79
N ALA A 86 26.82 -16.01 10.21
CA ALA A 86 27.31 -17.36 9.94
C ALA A 86 28.49 -17.36 8.95
N VAL A 87 28.39 -16.58 7.87
CA VAL A 87 29.50 -16.42 6.91
C VAL A 87 30.72 -15.78 7.57
N GLY A 88 30.52 -14.73 8.38
CA GLY A 88 31.61 -14.08 9.10
C GLY A 88 32.36 -15.03 10.04
N VAL A 89 31.63 -15.83 10.83
CA VAL A 89 32.21 -16.84 11.72
C VAL A 89 32.92 -17.94 10.93
N ALA A 90 32.37 -18.38 9.79
CA ALA A 90 33.02 -19.37 8.93
C ALA A 90 34.35 -18.83 8.38
N CYS A 91 34.38 -17.59 7.89
CA CYS A 91 35.59 -16.94 7.40
C CYS A 91 36.63 -16.75 8.52
N MET A 92 36.20 -16.36 9.72
CA MET A 92 37.10 -16.26 10.88
C MET A 92 37.77 -17.60 11.19
N HIS A 93 37.02 -18.71 11.18
CA HIS A 93 37.62 -20.04 11.42
C HIS A 93 38.55 -20.49 10.28
N ALA A 94 38.20 -20.18 9.03
CA ALA A 94 38.98 -20.61 7.86
C ALA A 94 40.26 -19.80 7.65
N PHE A 95 40.24 -18.50 7.95
CA PHE A 95 41.30 -17.56 7.59
C PHE A 95 41.87 -16.77 8.78
N GLY A 96 41.33 -16.98 9.99
CA GLY A 96 41.76 -16.29 11.20
C GLY A 96 41.30 -14.83 11.25
N HIS A 97 42.08 -14.00 11.95
CA HIS A 97 41.84 -12.56 12.06
C HIS A 97 42.64 -11.80 11.01
N GLY A 98 42.03 -10.76 10.43
CA GLY A 98 42.73 -9.84 9.53
C GLY A 98 41.85 -9.24 8.45
N VAL A 99 42.42 -8.29 7.71
CA VAL A 99 41.72 -7.55 6.65
C VAL A 99 41.25 -8.47 5.53
N LEU A 100 42.04 -9.50 5.19
CA LEU A 100 41.67 -10.48 4.16
C LEU A 100 40.42 -11.30 4.57
N ALA A 101 40.43 -11.85 5.78
CA ALA A 101 39.30 -12.60 6.33
C ALA A 101 38.04 -11.73 6.42
N ALA A 102 38.18 -10.46 6.81
CA ALA A 102 37.09 -9.50 6.87
C ALA A 102 36.54 -9.17 5.47
N GLY A 103 37.40 -8.96 4.48
CA GLY A 103 37.00 -8.74 3.09
C GLY A 103 36.24 -9.94 2.50
N LEU A 104 36.74 -11.17 2.73
CA LEU A 104 36.08 -12.40 2.30
C LEU A 104 34.75 -12.62 3.02
N ALA A 105 34.67 -12.32 4.31
CA ALA A 105 33.43 -12.38 5.10
C ALA A 105 32.38 -11.41 4.55
N GLY A 106 32.75 -10.15 4.28
CA GLY A 106 31.84 -9.15 3.72
C GLY A 106 31.34 -9.54 2.32
N ALA A 107 32.24 -9.92 1.41
CA ALA A 107 31.89 -10.34 0.06
C ALA A 107 31.02 -11.61 0.05
N GLY A 108 31.39 -12.61 0.86
CA GLY A 108 30.63 -13.84 1.02
C GLY A 108 29.24 -13.60 1.61
N ALA A 109 29.12 -12.70 2.59
CA ALA A 109 27.84 -12.34 3.19
C ALA A 109 26.92 -11.66 2.17
N ILE A 110 27.44 -10.74 1.36
CA ILE A 110 26.69 -10.10 0.27
C ILE A 110 26.20 -11.16 -0.73
N ALA A 111 27.09 -12.05 -1.19
CA ALA A 111 26.73 -13.11 -2.13
C ALA A 111 25.65 -14.05 -1.56
N ALA A 112 25.79 -14.47 -0.30
CA ALA A 112 24.83 -15.34 0.37
C ALA A 112 23.47 -14.67 0.55
N MET A 113 23.45 -13.38 0.92
CA MET A 113 22.22 -12.60 1.05
C MET A 113 21.48 -12.44 -0.29
N PHE A 114 22.21 -12.22 -1.40
CA PHE A 114 21.60 -12.20 -2.73
C PHE A 114 21.01 -13.56 -3.11
N ALA A 115 21.74 -14.65 -2.87
CA ALA A 115 21.28 -16.00 -3.17
C ALA A 115 20.00 -16.37 -2.41
N LEU A 116 19.92 -15.97 -1.13
CA LEU A 116 18.79 -16.25 -0.25
C LEU A 116 17.68 -15.18 -0.28
N ARG A 117 17.84 -14.15 -1.14
CA ARG A 117 16.90 -13.01 -1.27
C ARG A 117 16.62 -12.32 0.06
N CYS A 118 17.64 -12.21 0.91
CA CYS A 118 17.58 -11.59 2.23
C CYS A 118 18.58 -10.43 2.36
N LEU A 119 18.80 -9.68 1.27
CA LEU A 119 19.72 -8.54 1.27
C LEU A 119 19.33 -7.51 2.34
N HIS A 120 20.17 -7.41 3.35
CA HIS A 120 20.06 -6.43 4.42
C HIS A 120 21.43 -5.77 4.59
N PRO A 121 21.61 -4.52 4.13
CA PRO A 121 22.93 -3.87 4.10
C PRO A 121 23.70 -3.90 5.44
N PRO A 122 23.05 -3.73 6.62
CA PRO A 122 23.72 -3.90 7.91
C PRO A 122 24.36 -5.27 8.12
N GLY A 123 23.86 -6.33 7.46
CA GLY A 123 24.40 -7.68 7.48
C GLY A 123 25.88 -7.74 7.07
N GLY A 124 26.32 -6.92 6.11
CA GLY A 124 27.75 -6.84 5.76
C GLY A 124 28.61 -6.45 6.96
N ALA A 125 28.17 -5.50 7.77
CA ALA A 125 28.86 -5.12 9.00
C ALA A 125 28.73 -6.17 10.12
N VAL A 126 27.63 -6.94 10.16
CA VAL A 126 27.49 -8.12 11.03
C VAL A 126 28.54 -9.17 10.71
N ALA A 127 28.82 -9.44 9.44
CA ALA A 127 29.88 -10.36 9.02
C ALA A 127 31.28 -9.85 9.41
N LEU A 128 31.55 -8.55 9.20
CA LEU A 128 32.82 -7.92 9.60
C LEU A 128 33.03 -7.95 11.11
N THR A 129 31.97 -7.75 11.89
CA THR A 129 32.02 -7.80 13.36
C THR A 129 32.45 -9.19 13.85
N ALA A 130 32.05 -10.27 13.18
CA ALA A 130 32.50 -11.62 13.54
C ALA A 130 34.03 -11.78 13.43
N VAL A 131 34.67 -11.11 12.46
CA VAL A 131 36.11 -11.24 12.20
C VAL A 131 36.94 -10.21 13.00
N LEU A 132 36.42 -8.98 13.12
CA LEU A 132 37.12 -7.81 13.66
C LEU A 132 36.66 -7.41 15.08
N GLY A 133 35.67 -8.10 15.64
CA GLY A 133 35.05 -7.75 16.93
C GLY A 133 35.89 -8.02 18.19
N GLY A 134 37.17 -8.37 18.03
CA GLY A 134 38.09 -8.66 19.12
C GLY A 134 37.81 -9.97 19.85
N PRO A 135 38.53 -10.24 20.97
CA PRO A 135 38.45 -11.51 21.69
C PRO A 135 37.04 -11.85 22.18
N ALA A 136 36.29 -10.85 22.67
CA ALA A 136 34.94 -11.05 23.19
C ALA A 136 33.95 -11.61 22.14
N ILE A 137 34.13 -11.27 20.86
CA ILE A 137 33.33 -11.82 19.76
C ILE A 137 33.93 -13.13 19.26
N ALA A 138 35.26 -13.22 19.14
CA ALA A 138 35.95 -14.41 18.66
C ALA A 138 35.68 -15.64 19.55
N GLU A 139 35.67 -15.47 20.86
CA GLU A 139 35.39 -16.53 21.85
C GLU A 139 33.95 -17.06 21.76
N LEU A 140 32.99 -16.27 21.24
CA LEU A 140 31.63 -16.75 21.01
C LEU A 140 31.58 -17.76 19.87
N GLY A 141 32.46 -17.65 18.87
CA GLY A 141 32.41 -18.48 17.66
C GLY A 141 31.01 -18.53 17.06
N TRP A 142 30.48 -19.73 16.85
CA TRP A 142 29.12 -19.93 16.30
C TRP A 142 27.99 -19.38 17.18
N ARG A 143 28.22 -19.16 18.48
CA ARG A 143 27.24 -18.54 19.38
C ARG A 143 26.97 -17.08 19.01
N TYR A 144 27.89 -16.42 18.30
CA TYR A 144 27.70 -15.07 17.76
C TYR A 144 26.43 -14.95 16.89
N VAL A 145 26.14 -16.01 16.10
CA VAL A 145 25.01 -16.05 15.16
C VAL A 145 23.67 -15.96 15.89
N LEU A 146 23.48 -16.77 16.94
CA LEU A 146 22.20 -16.84 17.64
C LEU A 146 22.06 -15.75 18.71
N TRP A 147 23.13 -15.43 19.43
CA TRP A 147 23.07 -14.53 20.57
C TRP A 147 23.22 -13.06 20.16
N PRO A 148 24.40 -12.43 20.02
CA PRO A 148 24.47 -11.03 19.64
C PRO A 148 23.77 -10.70 18.32
N ALA A 149 23.95 -11.48 17.26
CA ALA A 149 23.35 -11.15 15.97
C ALA A 149 21.85 -11.49 15.95
N GLY A 150 21.49 -12.71 16.32
CA GLY A 150 20.11 -13.21 16.28
C GLY A 150 19.18 -12.54 17.28
N LEU A 151 19.57 -12.48 18.57
CA LEU A 151 18.73 -11.91 19.62
C LEU A 151 18.46 -10.42 19.36
N ASN A 152 19.49 -9.61 19.09
CA ASN A 152 19.24 -8.19 18.81
C ASN A 152 18.37 -7.98 17.56
N SER A 153 18.59 -8.78 16.51
CA SER A 153 17.76 -8.68 15.30
C SER A 153 16.30 -8.99 15.61
N LEU A 154 16.05 -10.02 16.42
CA LEU A 154 14.70 -10.41 16.85
C LEU A 154 14.06 -9.34 17.73
N LEU A 155 14.78 -8.84 18.74
CA LEU A 155 14.28 -7.81 19.65
C LEU A 155 13.98 -6.51 18.91
N LEU A 156 14.87 -6.08 18.04
CA LEU A 156 14.69 -4.86 17.25
C LEU A 156 13.51 -5.00 16.28
N LEU A 157 13.36 -6.15 15.62
CA LEU A 157 12.20 -6.43 14.76
C LEU A 157 10.90 -6.47 15.56
N ALA A 158 10.87 -7.09 16.73
CA ALA A 158 9.71 -7.13 17.60
C ALA A 158 9.28 -5.72 18.05
N LEU A 159 10.25 -4.88 18.44
CA LEU A 159 9.99 -3.47 18.78
C LEU A 159 9.50 -2.67 17.57
N ALA A 160 10.05 -2.91 16.37
CA ALA A 160 9.58 -2.26 15.14
C ALA A 160 8.13 -2.63 14.80
N LEU A 161 7.76 -3.92 14.94
CA LEU A 161 6.39 -4.40 14.75
C LEU A 161 5.43 -3.77 15.78
N LEU A 162 5.82 -3.75 17.06
CA LEU A 162 5.02 -3.14 18.12
C LEU A 162 4.83 -1.64 17.89
N TYR A 163 5.90 -0.93 17.59
CA TYR A 163 5.86 0.50 17.31
C TYR A 163 4.96 0.83 16.12
N SER A 164 5.08 0.06 15.03
CA SER A 164 4.27 0.24 13.82
C SER A 164 2.79 0.00 14.10
N ALA A 165 2.46 -0.99 14.93
CA ALA A 165 1.10 -1.24 15.37
C ALA A 165 0.53 -0.08 16.21
N LEU A 166 1.31 0.46 17.16
CA LEU A 166 0.91 1.57 18.02
C LEU A 166 0.67 2.87 17.24
N VAL A 167 1.52 3.16 16.26
CA VAL A 167 1.44 4.38 15.43
C VAL A 167 0.52 4.19 14.22
N ARG A 168 -0.02 2.98 14.01
CA ARG A 168 -0.82 2.59 12.83
C ARG A 168 -0.10 2.82 11.50
N ARG A 169 1.21 2.58 11.48
CA ARG A 169 2.00 2.55 10.24
C ARG A 169 1.89 1.16 9.61
N PRO A 170 1.67 1.04 8.28
CA PRO A 170 1.61 -0.24 7.61
C PRO A 170 3.01 -0.87 7.58
N TYR A 171 3.25 -1.85 8.45
CA TYR A 171 4.45 -2.69 8.46
C TYR A 171 4.13 -4.02 9.17
N PRO A 172 4.52 -5.18 8.62
CA PRO A 172 5.25 -5.37 7.37
C PRO A 172 4.37 -5.09 6.14
N HIS A 173 5.00 -4.84 4.99
CA HIS A 173 4.28 -4.65 3.74
C HIS A 173 3.64 -5.97 3.32
N ARG A 174 2.33 -5.92 3.08
CA ARG A 174 1.54 -7.05 2.59
C ARG A 174 0.83 -6.62 1.31
N PRO A 175 0.85 -7.44 0.25
CA PRO A 175 0.03 -7.17 -0.92
C PRO A 175 -1.45 -7.13 -0.51
N ALA A 176 -2.21 -6.20 -1.09
CA ALA A 176 -3.64 -6.08 -0.81
C ALA A 176 -4.37 -7.36 -1.29
N PRO A 177 -5.31 -7.89 -0.50
CA PRO A 177 -6.07 -9.07 -0.91
C PRO A 177 -6.98 -8.76 -2.10
N HIS A 178 -7.11 -9.72 -3.02
CA HIS A 178 -7.98 -9.58 -4.20
C HIS A 178 -9.46 -9.68 -3.78
N PRO A 179 -10.29 -8.66 -4.03
CA PRO A 179 -11.66 -8.60 -3.50
C PRO A 179 -12.59 -9.70 -4.04
N HIS A 180 -12.29 -10.24 -5.21
CA HIS A 180 -13.14 -11.27 -5.86
C HIS A 180 -12.63 -12.70 -5.67
N GLY A 181 -11.47 -12.91 -5.04
CA GLY A 181 -10.90 -14.25 -4.85
C GLY A 181 -10.55 -15.02 -6.14
N THR A 182 -10.57 -14.33 -7.29
CA THR A 182 -10.18 -14.87 -8.60
C THR A 182 -8.70 -14.65 -8.89
N THR A 183 -8.14 -15.40 -9.84
CA THR A 183 -6.77 -15.24 -10.33
C THR A 183 -6.59 -14.05 -11.26
N ASP A 184 -7.65 -13.61 -11.93
CA ASP A 184 -7.56 -12.48 -12.85
C ASP A 184 -7.30 -11.17 -12.10
N PRO A 185 -6.47 -10.26 -12.65
CA PRO A 185 -6.26 -8.94 -12.07
C PRO A 185 -7.52 -8.07 -12.12
N LEU A 186 -7.57 -7.06 -11.25
CA LEU A 186 -8.66 -6.07 -11.19
C LEU A 186 -8.81 -5.32 -12.53
N PRO A 187 -10.03 -4.91 -12.92
CA PRO A 187 -10.25 -4.15 -14.15
C PRO A 187 -9.37 -2.91 -14.29
N SER A 188 -9.12 -2.18 -13.21
CA SER A 188 -8.19 -1.04 -13.19
C SER A 188 -6.75 -1.43 -13.52
N ALA A 189 -6.29 -2.60 -13.03
CA ALA A 189 -4.95 -3.14 -13.26
C ALA A 189 -4.80 -3.80 -14.64
N ARG A 190 -5.90 -4.02 -15.39
CA ARG A 190 -5.87 -4.50 -16.78
C ARG A 190 -5.63 -3.38 -17.78
N LEU A 191 -5.98 -2.14 -17.42
CA LEU A 191 -5.94 -0.98 -18.29
C LEU A 191 -4.72 -0.13 -17.95
N GLY A 192 -3.65 -0.27 -18.73
CA GLY A 192 -2.39 0.46 -18.53
C GLY A 192 -1.18 -0.42 -18.80
N PHE A 193 -0.04 -0.07 -18.20
CA PHE A 193 1.12 -0.96 -18.12
C PHE A 193 0.79 -2.08 -17.12
N ASN A 194 1.16 -3.31 -17.46
CA ASN A 194 0.97 -4.45 -16.58
C ASN A 194 2.25 -4.73 -15.76
N ARG A 195 2.17 -5.66 -14.80
CA ARG A 195 3.32 -6.03 -13.97
C ARG A 195 4.52 -6.55 -14.78
N ALA A 196 4.28 -7.20 -15.92
CA ALA A 196 5.33 -7.67 -16.81
C ALA A 196 6.03 -6.51 -17.55
N ASP A 197 5.29 -5.45 -17.90
CA ASP A 197 5.87 -4.23 -18.48
C ASP A 197 6.77 -3.51 -17.46
N LEU A 198 6.32 -3.44 -16.20
CA LEU A 198 7.12 -2.91 -15.10
C LEU A 198 8.37 -3.77 -14.85
N ASP A 199 8.23 -5.10 -14.84
CA ASP A 199 9.35 -6.03 -14.67
C ASP A 199 10.35 -5.92 -15.84
N ALA A 200 9.88 -5.77 -17.07
CA ALA A 200 10.73 -5.54 -18.24
C ALA A 200 11.47 -4.20 -18.14
N ALA A 201 10.79 -3.13 -17.70
CA ALA A 201 11.39 -1.82 -17.47
C ALA A 201 12.46 -1.86 -16.36
N LEU A 202 12.17 -2.51 -15.24
CA LEU A 202 13.11 -2.69 -14.13
C LEU A 202 14.32 -3.54 -14.54
N THR A 203 14.10 -4.61 -15.29
CA THR A 203 15.17 -5.50 -15.76
C THR A 203 16.09 -4.77 -16.75
N SER A 204 15.53 -3.91 -17.62
CA SER A 204 16.32 -3.11 -18.56
C SER A 204 17.14 -1.99 -17.90
N GLN A 205 16.77 -1.53 -16.70
CA GLN A 205 17.52 -0.50 -15.96
C GLN A 205 18.78 -1.03 -15.25
N GLY A 206 18.95 -2.35 -15.11
CA GLY A 206 20.20 -2.99 -14.65
C GLY A 206 20.69 -2.65 -13.23
N HIS A 207 20.03 -1.73 -12.51
CA HIS A 207 20.40 -1.27 -11.18
C HIS A 207 19.34 -1.65 -10.13
N LEU A 208 19.77 -1.92 -8.90
CA LEU A 208 18.89 -2.22 -7.78
C LEU A 208 18.15 -0.94 -7.34
N LEU A 209 16.83 -0.91 -7.51
CA LEU A 209 15.98 0.16 -6.98
C LEU A 209 15.56 -0.16 -5.54
N ASP A 210 15.79 0.77 -4.62
CA ASP A 210 15.36 0.67 -3.22
C ASP A 210 13.87 1.08 -3.05
N ILE A 211 13.01 0.47 -3.86
CA ILE A 211 11.56 0.66 -3.84
C ILE A 211 10.91 -0.71 -4.03
N ALA A 212 9.96 -1.06 -3.17
CA ALA A 212 9.18 -2.29 -3.36
C ALA A 212 8.40 -2.23 -4.68
N ARG A 213 8.30 -3.36 -5.39
CA ARG A 213 7.60 -3.43 -6.68
C ARG A 213 6.15 -2.94 -6.58
N ASP A 214 5.45 -3.39 -5.54
CA ASP A 214 4.07 -3.02 -5.30
C ASP A 214 3.91 -1.53 -4.96
N ASP A 215 4.91 -0.91 -4.29
CA ASP A 215 4.90 0.53 -4.02
C ASP A 215 5.15 1.34 -5.30
N LEU A 216 6.07 0.88 -6.16
CA LEU A 216 6.33 1.52 -7.44
C LEU A 216 5.10 1.44 -8.36
N GLU A 217 4.43 0.29 -8.40
CA GLU A 217 3.17 0.09 -9.10
C GLU A 217 2.10 1.06 -8.60
N GLN A 218 1.92 1.16 -7.27
CA GLN A 218 0.98 2.12 -6.67
C GLN A 218 1.30 3.57 -7.00
N VAL A 219 2.57 3.97 -6.93
CA VAL A 219 3.02 5.33 -7.28
C VAL A 219 2.70 5.62 -8.74
N LEU A 220 2.97 4.67 -9.64
CA LEU A 220 2.75 4.83 -11.06
C LEU A 220 1.26 4.86 -11.42
N VAL A 221 0.43 4.02 -10.80
CA VAL A 221 -1.05 4.07 -10.92
C VAL A 221 -1.57 5.42 -10.44
N ARG A 222 -1.13 5.92 -9.27
CA ARG A 222 -1.54 7.25 -8.77
C ARG A 222 -1.07 8.38 -9.68
N ALA A 223 0.15 8.30 -10.20
CA ALA A 223 0.67 9.28 -11.15
C ALA A 223 -0.15 9.26 -12.45
N GLN A 224 -0.52 8.08 -12.94
CA GLN A 224 -1.37 7.93 -14.12
C GLN A 224 -2.77 8.47 -13.86
N LEU A 225 -3.39 8.20 -12.71
CA LEU A 225 -4.67 8.80 -12.33
C LEU A 225 -4.58 10.33 -12.24
N GLN A 226 -3.48 10.89 -11.74
CA GLN A 226 -3.25 12.34 -11.73
C GLN A 226 -3.00 12.90 -13.14
N ALA A 227 -2.33 12.17 -14.02
CA ALA A 227 -2.17 12.55 -15.42
C ALA A 227 -3.51 12.49 -16.17
N SER A 228 -4.28 11.42 -15.96
CA SER A 228 -5.64 11.25 -16.46
C SER A 228 -6.58 12.32 -15.90
N ARG A 229 -6.42 12.78 -14.65
CA ARG A 229 -7.12 13.98 -14.15
C ARG A 229 -6.85 15.22 -14.99
N ARG A 230 -5.65 15.39 -15.55
CA ARG A 230 -5.37 16.52 -16.47
C ARG A 230 -5.99 16.33 -17.86
N GLN A 231 -6.18 15.08 -18.29
CA GLN A 231 -6.71 14.75 -19.62
C GLN A 231 -8.24 14.60 -19.64
N PHE A 232 -8.85 14.13 -18.55
CA PHE A 232 -10.28 13.83 -18.39
C PHE A 232 -10.97 14.70 -17.33
N GLY A 233 -10.24 15.54 -16.59
CA GLY A 233 -10.73 16.32 -15.46
C GLY A 233 -11.73 17.43 -15.78
N ASP A 234 -12.03 17.66 -17.06
CA ASP A 234 -13.11 18.57 -17.47
C ASP A 234 -14.50 17.94 -17.31
N LEU A 235 -14.62 16.62 -17.15
CA LEU A 235 -15.91 15.96 -16.96
C LEU A 235 -16.26 15.86 -15.49
N LEU A 236 -17.28 16.61 -15.09
CA LEU A 236 -17.86 16.60 -13.76
C LEU A 236 -19.02 15.62 -13.69
N CYS A 237 -19.36 15.19 -12.47
CA CYS A 237 -20.53 14.34 -12.23
C CYS A 237 -21.82 14.97 -12.78
N GLU A 238 -21.96 16.29 -12.69
CA GLU A 238 -23.14 17.00 -13.19
C GLU A 238 -23.32 17.00 -14.71
N ASP A 239 -22.24 16.74 -15.45
CA ASP A 239 -22.24 16.67 -16.92
C ASP A 239 -22.82 15.35 -17.44
N ILE A 240 -22.80 14.30 -16.61
CA ILE A 240 -23.19 12.95 -17.00
C ILE A 240 -24.36 12.38 -16.18
N MET A 241 -24.67 12.97 -15.02
CA MET A 241 -25.72 12.45 -14.15
C MET A 241 -27.11 12.60 -14.80
N SER A 242 -27.94 11.58 -14.59
CA SER A 242 -29.37 11.68 -14.86
C SER A 242 -30.02 12.54 -13.77
N ARG A 243 -30.74 13.59 -14.19
CA ARG A 243 -31.40 14.55 -13.28
C ARG A 243 -32.84 14.18 -12.95
N ASP A 244 -33.48 13.43 -13.83
CA ASP A 244 -34.84 12.90 -13.62
C ASP A 244 -34.75 11.53 -12.93
N VAL A 245 -34.66 11.58 -11.59
CA VAL A 245 -34.41 10.40 -10.77
C VAL A 245 -35.71 9.87 -10.18
N VAL A 246 -36.09 8.66 -10.58
CA VAL A 246 -37.16 7.91 -9.92
C VAL A 246 -36.68 7.51 -8.53
N ALA A 247 -37.44 7.88 -7.49
CA ALA A 247 -37.07 7.65 -6.10
C ALA A 247 -38.22 7.03 -5.32
N ALA A 248 -37.88 6.12 -4.40
CA ALA A 248 -38.83 5.54 -3.46
C ALA A 248 -38.82 6.29 -2.11
N ARG A 249 -39.85 6.11 -1.30
CA ARG A 249 -39.91 6.60 0.08
C ARG A 249 -39.73 5.45 1.07
N PRO A 250 -39.23 5.73 2.29
CA PRO A 250 -39.02 4.69 3.32
C PRO A 250 -40.26 3.84 3.63
N ARG A 251 -41.46 4.44 3.54
CA ARG A 251 -42.74 3.80 3.88
C ARG A 251 -43.44 3.18 2.67
N ASP A 252 -42.93 3.33 1.45
CA ASP A 252 -43.53 2.72 0.27
C ASP A 252 -43.53 1.19 0.41
N GLY A 253 -44.50 0.54 -0.22
CA GLY A 253 -44.54 -0.92 -0.30
C GLY A 253 -43.35 -1.45 -1.09
N VAL A 254 -42.82 -2.59 -0.67
CA VAL A 254 -41.76 -3.29 -1.42
C VAL A 254 -42.23 -3.60 -2.85
N ASP A 255 -43.48 -4.02 -3.03
CA ASP A 255 -44.08 -4.28 -4.35
C ASP A 255 -44.15 -3.02 -5.23
N ASP A 256 -44.42 -1.86 -4.65
CA ASP A 256 -44.46 -0.58 -5.38
C ASP A 256 -43.07 -0.19 -5.87
N ALA A 257 -42.05 -0.34 -5.02
CA ALA A 257 -40.66 -0.08 -5.40
C ALA A 257 -40.17 -1.07 -6.47
N TRP A 258 -40.59 -2.33 -6.40
CA TRP A 258 -40.33 -3.32 -7.44
C TRP A 258 -40.99 -2.95 -8.76
N ALA A 259 -42.25 -2.53 -8.73
CA ALA A 259 -42.98 -2.07 -9.90
C ALA A 259 -42.33 -0.83 -10.52
N GLN A 260 -41.80 0.10 -9.71
CA GLN A 260 -41.03 1.25 -10.18
C GLN A 260 -39.75 0.81 -10.91
N LEU A 261 -38.96 -0.10 -10.34
CA LEU A 261 -37.74 -0.63 -10.97
C LEU A 261 -38.03 -1.22 -12.36
N ILE A 262 -39.07 -2.05 -12.47
CA ILE A 262 -39.45 -2.69 -13.75
C ILE A 262 -40.02 -1.68 -14.74
N THR A 263 -40.99 -0.86 -14.32
CA THR A 263 -41.68 0.11 -15.19
C THR A 263 -40.70 1.09 -15.79
N HIS A 264 -39.79 1.62 -14.96
CA HIS A 264 -38.79 2.58 -15.40
C HIS A 264 -37.51 1.93 -15.93
N LYS A 265 -37.43 0.59 -15.93
CA LYS A 265 -36.27 -0.21 -16.39
C LYS A 265 -34.96 0.23 -15.74
N VAL A 266 -35.03 0.63 -14.47
CA VAL A 266 -33.88 1.02 -13.65
C VAL A 266 -33.55 -0.11 -12.67
N LYS A 267 -32.26 -0.21 -12.30
CA LYS A 267 -31.76 -1.31 -11.45
C LYS A 267 -31.60 -0.92 -9.98
N ALA A 268 -31.72 0.37 -9.68
CA ALA A 268 -31.72 0.90 -8.33
C ALA A 268 -32.56 2.18 -8.23
N LEU A 269 -33.11 2.40 -7.04
CA LEU A 269 -33.85 3.60 -6.65
C LEU A 269 -33.17 4.20 -5.41
N PRO A 270 -32.79 5.48 -5.42
CA PRO A 270 -32.52 6.18 -4.16
C PRO A 270 -33.82 6.26 -3.36
N VAL A 271 -33.68 6.06 -2.05
CA VAL A 271 -34.77 6.22 -1.09
C VAL A 271 -34.63 7.59 -0.47
N VAL A 272 -35.65 8.43 -0.63
CA VAL A 272 -35.64 9.84 -0.19
C VAL A 272 -36.72 10.11 0.84
N ARG A 273 -36.43 11.03 1.76
CA ARG A 273 -37.43 11.57 2.70
C ARG A 273 -38.28 12.64 2.03
N ASP A 274 -39.29 13.14 2.74
CA ASP A 274 -40.22 14.17 2.24
C ASP A 274 -39.51 15.49 1.85
N ASP A 275 -38.36 15.79 2.46
CA ASP A 275 -37.51 16.94 2.15
C ASP A 275 -36.47 16.69 1.04
N LYS A 276 -36.60 15.57 0.32
CA LYS A 276 -35.68 15.06 -0.72
C LYS A 276 -34.28 14.66 -0.24
N THR A 277 -34.04 14.60 1.07
CA THR A 277 -32.78 14.10 1.60
C THR A 277 -32.65 12.59 1.41
N LEU A 278 -31.43 12.13 1.12
CA LEU A 278 -31.15 10.72 0.91
C LEU A 278 -31.28 9.92 2.22
N ALA A 279 -32.19 8.97 2.27
CA ALA A 279 -32.39 8.03 3.39
C ALA A 279 -31.69 6.69 3.17
N GLY A 280 -31.54 6.26 1.91
CA GLY A 280 -30.97 4.96 1.54
C GLY A 280 -30.95 4.74 0.04
N ILE A 281 -30.59 3.53 -0.38
CA ILE A 281 -30.73 3.05 -1.76
C ILE A 281 -31.28 1.63 -1.73
N VAL A 282 -32.14 1.30 -2.69
CA VAL A 282 -32.62 -0.06 -2.92
C VAL A 282 -32.31 -0.45 -4.36
N SER A 283 -31.76 -1.64 -4.56
CA SER A 283 -31.41 -2.21 -5.85
C SER A 283 -32.15 -3.52 -6.07
N LEU A 284 -32.19 -3.99 -7.32
CA LEU A 284 -32.76 -5.31 -7.64
C LEU A 284 -32.16 -6.43 -6.77
N HIS A 285 -30.89 -6.31 -6.35
CA HIS A 285 -30.23 -7.31 -5.51
C HIS A 285 -30.80 -7.38 -4.09
N ASP A 286 -31.24 -6.25 -3.54
CA ASP A 286 -31.75 -6.16 -2.16
C ASP A 286 -33.09 -6.90 -1.99
N PHE A 287 -33.88 -7.01 -3.06
CA PHE A 287 -35.11 -7.80 -3.08
C PHE A 287 -34.87 -9.31 -2.95
N PHE A 288 -33.68 -9.79 -3.32
CA PHE A 288 -33.29 -11.19 -3.20
C PHE A 288 -32.45 -11.47 -1.94
N LEU A 289 -31.89 -10.44 -1.31
CA LEU A 289 -30.93 -10.53 -0.18
C LEU A 289 -31.55 -10.31 1.22
N ALA A 290 -32.87 -10.24 1.38
CA ALA A 290 -33.53 -9.96 2.66
C ALA A 290 -33.39 -11.06 3.75
N GLN A 291 -32.23 -11.72 3.85
CA GLN A 291 -31.72 -12.36 5.06
C GLN A 291 -30.23 -11.99 5.25
N SER A 292 -29.88 -11.61 6.47
CA SER A 292 -28.52 -11.35 6.94
C SER A 292 -27.51 -12.38 6.42
N ALA A 293 -26.52 -11.92 5.65
CA ALA A 293 -25.37 -12.65 5.08
C ALA A 293 -25.73 -13.94 4.29
N PRO A 294 -25.41 -14.02 2.98
CA PRO A 294 -25.80 -15.17 2.17
C PRO A 294 -25.08 -16.45 2.62
N ASP A 295 -25.84 -17.41 3.17
CA ASP A 295 -25.44 -18.81 3.30
C ASP A 295 -25.73 -19.51 1.96
N PRO A 296 -24.70 -19.89 1.18
CA PRO A 296 -24.86 -20.46 -0.17
C PRO A 296 -25.54 -21.83 -0.20
N ARG A 297 -25.93 -22.40 0.95
CA ARG A 297 -26.58 -23.72 1.05
C ARG A 297 -28.09 -23.68 1.26
N LYS A 298 -28.72 -22.50 1.32
CA LYS A 298 -30.18 -22.36 1.53
C LYS A 298 -30.89 -21.84 0.28
N LEU A 299 -31.99 -22.51 -0.09
CA LEU A 299 -32.91 -22.03 -1.13
C LEU A 299 -33.61 -20.73 -0.66
N PRO A 300 -33.75 -19.70 -1.52
CA PRO A 300 -34.40 -18.45 -1.16
C PRO A 300 -35.88 -18.67 -0.85
N VAL A 301 -36.32 -18.20 0.33
CA VAL A 301 -37.73 -18.23 0.77
C VAL A 301 -38.36 -16.86 0.45
N MET A 302 -39.57 -16.84 -0.12
CA MET A 302 -40.30 -15.61 -0.45
C MET A 302 -40.58 -14.75 0.80
N ASN A 303 -40.43 -13.43 0.62
CA ASN A 303 -40.12 -12.36 1.58
C ASN A 303 -41.19 -12.06 2.67
N THR A 304 -40.78 -11.53 3.84
CA THR A 304 -41.65 -11.01 4.93
C THR A 304 -41.60 -9.48 5.07
N ALA A 305 -40.67 -8.80 4.40
CA ALA A 305 -40.53 -7.34 4.44
C ALA A 305 -41.72 -6.66 3.74
N ARG A 306 -42.29 -5.63 4.38
CA ARG A 306 -43.44 -4.89 3.83
C ARG A 306 -43.06 -3.51 3.29
N HIS A 307 -42.04 -2.87 3.84
CA HIS A 307 -41.64 -1.51 3.46
C HIS A 307 -40.21 -1.43 2.92
N VAL A 308 -39.97 -0.47 2.02
CA VAL A 308 -38.65 -0.22 1.42
C VAL A 308 -37.55 -0.02 2.47
N GLN A 309 -37.86 0.65 3.58
CA GLN A 309 -36.89 0.88 4.66
C GLN A 309 -36.36 -0.40 5.33
N ASP A 310 -37.06 -1.52 5.17
CA ASP A 310 -36.71 -2.82 5.75
C ASP A 310 -35.63 -3.53 4.91
N ILE A 311 -35.53 -3.19 3.61
CA ILE A 311 -34.57 -3.78 2.66
C ILE A 311 -33.51 -2.80 2.16
N MET A 312 -33.68 -1.48 2.37
CA MET A 312 -32.74 -0.49 1.84
C MET A 312 -31.36 -0.52 2.52
N THR A 313 -30.33 -0.26 1.73
CA THR A 313 -28.99 0.03 2.26
C THR A 313 -28.92 1.48 2.75
N ARG A 314 -28.60 1.68 4.03
CA ARG A 314 -28.54 3.01 4.68
C ARG A 314 -27.20 3.72 4.54
N ARG A 315 -26.10 2.96 4.48
CA ARG A 315 -24.74 3.51 4.28
C ARG A 315 -24.47 3.63 2.79
N VAL A 316 -25.03 4.66 2.19
CA VAL A 316 -24.94 4.90 0.74
C VAL A 316 -23.67 5.68 0.43
N ARG A 317 -22.89 5.19 -0.53
CA ARG A 317 -21.79 5.96 -1.12
C ARG A 317 -22.40 6.95 -2.11
N VAL A 318 -21.99 8.21 -2.06
CA VAL A 318 -22.57 9.30 -2.86
C VAL A 318 -21.48 10.09 -3.58
N ALA A 319 -21.86 10.77 -4.67
CA ALA A 319 -21.02 11.75 -5.36
C ALA A 319 -21.53 13.18 -5.16
N ARG A 320 -20.66 14.16 -5.43
CA ARG A 320 -21.01 15.58 -5.52
C ARG A 320 -21.12 16.04 -6.97
N PRO A 321 -21.99 17.01 -7.32
CA PRO A 321 -22.11 17.53 -8.68
C PRO A 321 -20.77 17.98 -9.29
N GLY A 322 -19.98 18.75 -8.53
CA GLY A 322 -18.66 19.22 -8.95
C GLY A 322 -17.52 18.22 -8.76
N GLN A 323 -17.80 16.96 -8.42
CA GLN A 323 -16.76 15.94 -8.27
C GLN A 323 -16.28 15.48 -9.66
N PRO A 324 -14.97 15.35 -9.90
CA PRO A 324 -14.45 14.84 -11.18
C PRO A 324 -14.84 13.38 -11.42
N LEU A 325 -15.28 13.07 -12.64
CA LEU A 325 -15.71 11.71 -13.02
C LEU A 325 -14.63 10.64 -12.79
N VAL A 326 -13.36 10.97 -13.01
CA VAL A 326 -12.22 10.05 -12.85
C VAL A 326 -12.11 9.50 -11.42
N GLU A 327 -12.58 10.22 -10.41
CA GLU A 327 -12.61 9.73 -9.03
C GLU A 327 -13.65 8.63 -8.82
N LEU A 328 -14.68 8.57 -9.66
CA LEU A 328 -15.72 7.55 -9.57
C LEU A 328 -15.34 6.26 -10.28
N VAL A 329 -14.35 6.27 -11.20
CA VAL A 329 -13.98 5.11 -12.02
C VAL A 329 -13.61 3.91 -11.16
N GLU A 330 -12.76 4.09 -10.14
CA GLU A 330 -12.37 3.00 -9.23
C GLU A 330 -13.58 2.45 -8.45
N LEU A 331 -14.54 3.30 -8.10
CA LEU A 331 -15.75 2.88 -7.36
C LEU A 331 -16.64 1.97 -8.21
N PHE A 332 -16.72 2.25 -9.52
CA PHE A 332 -17.51 1.49 -10.48
C PHE A 332 -16.78 0.29 -11.08
N SER A 333 -15.43 0.27 -11.06
CA SER A 333 -14.62 -0.84 -11.57
C SER A 333 -14.33 -1.88 -10.49
N ASP A 334 -13.62 -1.47 -9.43
CA ASP A 334 -13.06 -2.38 -8.42
C ASP A 334 -13.88 -2.31 -7.13
N GLY A 335 -14.56 -1.18 -6.90
CA GLY A 335 -15.39 -0.94 -5.73
C GLY A 335 -16.76 -1.63 -5.76
N GLY A 336 -17.10 -2.35 -6.83
CA GLY A 336 -18.31 -3.16 -6.96
C GLY A 336 -19.62 -2.37 -7.02
N LEU A 337 -19.58 -1.04 -7.22
CA LEU A 337 -20.79 -0.24 -7.34
C LEU A 337 -21.30 -0.22 -8.78
N HIS A 338 -22.63 -0.23 -8.91
CA HIS A 338 -23.31 -0.10 -10.20
C HIS A 338 -24.06 1.23 -10.36
N HIS A 339 -24.39 1.86 -9.24
CA HIS A 339 -25.19 3.09 -9.15
C HIS A 339 -24.67 3.96 -8.01
N LEU A 340 -24.66 5.28 -8.19
CA LEU A 340 -24.15 6.23 -7.21
C LEU A 340 -24.99 7.51 -7.17
N PRO A 341 -25.76 7.76 -6.08
CA PRO A 341 -26.58 8.97 -5.99
C PRO A 341 -25.68 10.21 -5.94
N VAL A 342 -26.09 11.25 -6.66
CA VAL A 342 -25.45 12.56 -6.62
C VAL A 342 -26.26 13.45 -5.68
N VAL A 343 -25.60 14.01 -4.67
CA VAL A 343 -26.25 14.80 -3.62
C VAL A 343 -25.62 16.17 -3.43
N ASP A 344 -26.45 17.19 -3.20
CA ASP A 344 -26.02 18.55 -2.87
C ASP A 344 -25.45 18.66 -1.44
N GLU A 345 -24.93 19.83 -1.05
CA GLU A 345 -24.37 20.04 0.30
C GLU A 345 -25.34 19.74 1.44
N ALA A 346 -26.65 19.84 1.20
CA ALA A 346 -27.71 19.51 2.15
C ALA A 346 -28.14 18.02 2.11
N LEU A 347 -27.39 17.17 1.40
CA LEU A 347 -27.67 15.74 1.17
C LEU A 347 -28.98 15.46 0.43
N ARG A 348 -29.47 16.40 -0.37
CA ARG A 348 -30.63 16.19 -1.26
C ARG A 348 -30.19 15.51 -2.54
N VAL A 349 -30.97 14.54 -3.00
CA VAL A 349 -30.69 13.85 -4.26
C VAL A 349 -30.96 14.79 -5.43
N VAL A 350 -29.91 15.10 -6.19
CA VAL A 350 -29.94 15.98 -7.37
C VAL A 350 -29.63 15.25 -8.67
N GLY A 351 -29.19 13.99 -8.57
CA GLY A 351 -28.97 13.14 -9.73
C GLY A 351 -28.59 11.71 -9.38
N MET A 352 -28.41 10.92 -10.42
CA MET A 352 -28.03 9.51 -10.35
C MET A 352 -27.00 9.22 -11.43
N ILE A 353 -25.89 8.56 -11.08
CA ILE A 353 -24.89 8.07 -12.04
C ILE A 353 -24.88 6.55 -12.03
N THR A 354 -24.84 5.95 -13.21
CA THR A 354 -24.73 4.51 -13.43
C THR A 354 -23.45 4.14 -14.18
N GLN A 355 -23.06 2.87 -14.16
CA GLN A 355 -21.93 2.38 -14.97
C GLN A 355 -22.07 2.70 -16.46
N SER A 356 -23.29 2.67 -17.00
CA SER A 356 -23.54 3.00 -18.42
C SER A 356 -23.22 4.45 -18.73
N ASP A 357 -23.52 5.38 -17.81
CA ASP A 357 -23.19 6.80 -17.95
C ASP A 357 -21.68 7.02 -17.94
N VAL A 358 -20.96 6.33 -17.03
CA VAL A 358 -19.50 6.37 -16.97
C VAL A 358 -18.87 5.83 -18.25
N VAL A 359 -19.34 4.70 -18.77
CA VAL A 359 -18.84 4.11 -20.03
C VAL A 359 -19.08 5.05 -21.21
N ALA A 360 -20.29 5.62 -21.33
CA ALA A 360 -20.62 6.58 -22.38
C ALA A 360 -19.75 7.85 -22.30
N ALA A 361 -19.52 8.35 -21.10
CA ALA A 361 -18.68 9.52 -20.85
C ALA A 361 -17.21 9.26 -21.23
N LEU A 362 -16.66 8.09 -20.86
CA LEU A 362 -15.30 7.69 -21.21
C LEU A 362 -15.13 7.52 -22.73
N PHE A 363 -16.12 6.93 -23.41
CA PHE A 363 -16.13 6.82 -24.88
C PHE A 363 -16.15 8.20 -25.55
N LYS A 364 -16.98 9.13 -25.05
CA LYS A 364 -17.05 10.49 -25.58
C LYS A 364 -15.74 11.27 -25.35
N ALA A 365 -15.10 11.06 -24.21
CA ALA A 365 -13.86 11.73 -23.85
C ALA A 365 -12.66 11.25 -24.69
N SER A 366 -12.58 9.96 -25.04
CA SER A 366 -11.49 9.41 -25.87
C SER A 366 -11.50 9.91 -27.31
N HIS A 367 -12.61 10.49 -27.78
CA HIS A 367 -12.77 11.05 -29.13
C HIS A 367 -12.62 12.58 -29.18
N ARG A 368 -12.25 13.22 -28.07
CA ARG A 368 -11.94 14.65 -28.05
C ARG A 368 -10.47 14.84 -28.47
N PRO A 369 -10.15 15.66 -29.48
CA PRO A 369 -8.76 15.91 -29.85
C PRO A 369 -8.00 16.50 -28.67
N LEU A 370 -6.81 15.97 -28.36
CA LEU A 370 -5.96 16.49 -27.29
C LEU A 370 -5.76 18.00 -27.47
N ALA A 371 -6.11 18.79 -26.46
CA ALA A 371 -5.69 20.17 -26.43
C ALA A 371 -4.15 20.23 -26.39
N PRO A 372 -3.50 21.11 -27.16
CA PRO A 372 -2.05 21.23 -27.14
C PRO A 372 -1.58 21.60 -25.73
N ALA A 373 -0.51 20.95 -25.27
CA ALA A 373 0.08 21.21 -23.96
C ALA A 373 0.43 22.70 -23.81
N PRO A 374 0.25 23.31 -22.61
CA PRO A 374 0.68 24.68 -22.37
C PRO A 374 2.17 24.78 -22.65
N SER A 375 2.55 25.67 -23.57
CA SER A 375 3.94 25.96 -23.88
C SER A 375 4.62 26.50 -22.62
N HIS A 376 5.68 25.84 -22.18
CA HIS A 376 6.55 26.39 -21.15
C HIS A 376 7.05 27.76 -21.61
N PRO A 377 7.03 28.80 -20.76
CA PRO A 377 7.78 30.02 -21.06
C PRO A 377 9.26 29.63 -21.16
N ALA A 378 9.86 29.93 -22.30
CA ALA A 378 11.29 29.76 -22.53
C ALA A 378 12.08 30.57 -21.48
N PRO A 379 13.27 30.09 -21.07
CA PRO A 379 14.04 30.65 -19.96
C PRO A 379 14.49 32.10 -20.17
#